data_AF-A0A9E0ZKZ7-F1
#
_entry.id   AF-A0A9E0ZKZ7-F1
#
_cell.length_a   1.000
_cell.length_b   1.000
_cell.length_c   1.000
_cell.angle_alpha   90.00
_cell.angle_beta   90.00
_cell.angle_gamma   90.00
#
_symmetry.space_group_name_H-M   'P 1'
#
loop_
_entity.id
_entity.type
_entity.pdbx_description
1 polymer ?
#
loop_
_entity_poly.entity_id
_entity_poly.type
_entity_poly.pdbx_seq_one_letter_code
_entity_poly.pdbx_strand_id
1 'polypeptide(L)' 'MRGYIQTGWLYTGGNWYYLDNSSGHMLTSTWVKGEYYIKADGTMARNEWIGKYHVGADGKWDATKR' A
#
# COMPACT_ATOMS: atom_id res chain seq x y z
N MET A 1 -5.37 -30.53 -2.99
CA MET A 1 -5.85 -29.15 -3.21
C MET A 1 -4.65 -28.22 -3.21
N ARG A 2 -4.42 -27.43 -4.26
CA ARG A 2 -3.42 -26.35 -4.22
C ARG A 2 -4.14 -25.10 -3.72
N GLY A 3 -3.95 -24.75 -2.45
CA GLY A 3 -4.40 -23.47 -1.93
C GLY A 3 -3.53 -22.39 -2.57
N TYR A 4 -4.12 -21.54 -3.42
CA TYR A 4 -3.41 -20.39 -3.95
C TYR A 4 -3.36 -19.31 -2.86
N ILE A 5 -2.16 -18.92 -2.47
CA ILE A 5 -1.96 -17.78 -1.57
C ILE A 5 -2.17 -16.51 -2.40
N GLN A 6 -3.08 -15.63 -1.95
CA GLN A 6 -3.23 -14.31 -2.56
C GLN A 6 -2.00 -13.47 -2.20
N THR A 7 -1.40 -12.85 -3.21
CA THR A 7 -0.24 -11.96 -3.05
C THR A 7 -0.42 -10.68 -3.86
N GLY A 8 0.40 -9.67 -3.59
CA GLY A 8 0.37 -8.39 -4.28
C GLY A 8 -0.81 -7.51 -3.88
N TRP A 9 -1.23 -6.66 -4.81
CA TRP A 9 -2.31 -5.70 -4.57
C TRP A 9 -3.66 -6.38 -4.38
N LEU A 10 -4.36 -6.00 -3.32
CA LEU A 10 -5.71 -6.45 -3.00
C LEU A 10 -6.60 -5.23 -2.83
N TYR A 11 -7.71 -5.17 -3.57
CA TYR A 11 -8.75 -4.16 -3.39
C TYR A 11 -9.97 -4.80 -2.73
N THR A 12 -10.33 -4.33 -1.54
CA THR A 12 -11.50 -4.83 -0.81
C THR A 12 -12.04 -3.76 0.13
N GLY A 13 -13.36 -3.76 0.37
CA GLY A 13 -14.01 -2.79 1.26
C GLY A 13 -13.78 -1.32 0.88
N GLY A 14 -13.48 -1.04 -0.40
CA GLY A 14 -13.20 0.30 -0.90
C GLY A 14 -11.74 0.77 -0.73
N ASN A 15 -10.87 -0.06 -0.16
CA ASN A 15 -9.48 0.26 0.14
C ASN A 15 -8.50 -0.69 -0.57
N TRP A 16 -7.30 -0.18 -0.82
CA TRP A 16 -6.19 -0.97 -1.33
C TRP A 16 -5.31 -1.47 -0.19
N TYR A 17 -4.83 -2.70 -0.31
CA TYR A 17 -3.92 -3.38 0.59
C TYR A 17 -2.81 -4.03 -0.24
N TYR A 18 -1.69 -4.35 0.40
CA TYR A 18 -0.62 -5.10 -0.26
C TYR A 18 -0.26 -6.34 0.55
N LEU A 19 -0.33 -7.50 -0.09
CA LEU A 19 0.05 -8.78 0.48
C LEU A 19 1.46 -9.16 0.03
N ASP A 20 2.30 -9.58 0.96
CA ASP A 20 3.66 -10.02 0.72
C ASP A 20 3.71 -11.10 -0.36
N ASN A 21 4.68 -10.99 -1.27
CA ASN A 21 4.76 -11.86 -2.43
C ASN A 21 5.20 -13.30 -2.09
N SER A 22 5.76 -13.53 -0.91
CA SER A 22 6.30 -14.82 -0.49
C SER A 22 5.34 -15.55 0.46
N SER A 23 4.74 -14.81 1.38
CA SER A 23 3.91 -15.34 2.49
C SER A 23 2.42 -15.02 2.36
N GLY A 24 2.04 -14.04 1.54
CA GLY A 24 0.66 -13.52 1.47
C GLY A 24 0.25 -12.69 2.69
N HIS A 25 1.16 -12.41 3.62
CA HIS A 25 0.87 -11.57 4.77
C HIS A 25 0.63 -10.12 4.36
N MET A 26 -0.37 -9.48 4.94
CA MET A 26 -0.63 -8.06 4.70
C MET A 26 0.52 -7.21 5.25
N LEU A 27 1.08 -6.37 4.38
CA LEU A 27 2.07 -5.38 4.79
C LEU A 27 1.40 -4.21 5.52
N THR A 28 2.14 -3.58 6.42
CA THR A 28 1.69 -2.39 7.17
C THR A 28 2.86 -1.44 7.38
N SER A 29 2.57 -0.14 7.49
CA SER A 29 3.53 0.92 7.81
C SER A 29 4.80 0.92 6.92
N THR A 30 4.67 0.62 5.63
CA THR A 30 5.81 0.43 4.74
C THR A 30 5.57 0.96 3.32
N TRP A 31 6.66 1.27 2.62
CA TRP A 31 6.63 1.66 1.22
C TRP A 31 6.70 0.44 0.31
N VAL A 32 5.75 0.34 -0.62
CA VAL A 32 5.70 -0.66 -1.68
C VAL A 32 6.27 -0.05 -2.96
N LYS A 33 7.29 -0.70 -3.52
CA LYS A 33 8.00 -0.28 -4.74
C LYS A 33 8.58 1.15 -4.68
N GLY A 34 8.68 1.75 -3.49
CA GLY A 34 9.08 3.15 -3.32
C GLY A 34 8.05 4.18 -3.81
N GLU A 35 6.85 3.75 -4.18
CA GLU A 35 5.83 4.61 -4.79
C GLU A 35 4.57 4.74 -3.93
N TYR A 36 4.18 3.70 -3.21
CA TYR A 36 2.94 3.68 -2.44
C TYR A 36 3.22 3.38 -0.99
N TYR A 37 2.51 4.02 -0.08
CA TYR A 37 2.64 3.74 1.34
C TYR A 37 1.45 2.95 1.84
N ILE A 38 1.70 1.85 2.55
CA ILE A 38 0.69 1.11 3.30
C ILE A 38 0.73 1.58 4.75
N LYS A 39 -0.42 2.00 5.29
CA LYS A 39 -0.56 2.54 6.64
C LYS A 39 -0.54 1.43 7.70
N ALA A 40 -0.57 1.83 8.96
CA ALA A 40 -0.58 0.91 10.10
C ALA A 40 -1.84 0.03 10.14
N ASP A 41 -2.95 0.52 9.59
CA ASP A 41 -4.21 -0.23 9.46
C ASP A 41 -4.25 -1.17 8.23
N GLY A 42 -3.15 -1.23 7.47
CA GLY A 42 -3.03 -2.04 6.25
C GLY A 42 -3.58 -1.36 4.99
N THR A 43 -4.25 -0.21 5.10
CA THR A 43 -4.78 0.49 3.92
C THR A 43 -3.70 1.32 3.23
N MET A 44 -3.77 1.41 1.91
CA MET A 44 -2.92 2.31 1.13
C MET A 44 -3.29 3.77 1.44
N ALA A 45 -2.28 4.58 1.72
CA ALA A 45 -2.45 6.01 1.87
C ALA A 45 -2.88 6.66 0.56
N ARG A 46 -3.79 7.64 0.62
CA ARG A 46 -4.20 8.45 -0.54
C ARG A 46 -4.48 9.89 -0.13
N ASN A 47 -3.99 10.84 -0.93
CA ASN A 47 -4.18 12.27 -0.74
C ASN A 47 -3.83 12.74 0.69
N GLU A 48 -2.70 12.28 1.21
CA GLU A 48 -2.26 12.53 2.58
C GLU A 48 -0.74 12.63 2.70
N TRP A 49 -0.25 13.16 3.82
CA TRP A 49 1.18 13.28 4.12
C TRP A 49 1.65 12.11 5.00
N ILE A 50 2.75 11.48 4.59
CA ILE A 50 3.48 10.44 5.30
C ILE A 50 4.85 11.00 5.71
N GLY A 51 4.90 11.63 6.87
CA GLY A 51 6.07 12.40 7.30
C GLY A 51 6.34 13.55 6.33
N LYS A 52 7.49 13.51 5.63
CA LYS A 52 7.87 14.51 4.61
C LYS A 52 7.43 14.18 3.19
N TYR A 53 6.74 13.05 2.98
CA TYR A 53 6.33 12.58 1.66
C TYR A 53 4.83 12.76 1.50
N HIS A 54 4.36 13.43 0.45
CA HIS A 54 2.94 13.51 0.15
C HIS A 54 2.54 12.46 -0.89
N VAL A 55 1.46 11.70 -0.66
CA VAL A 55 0.89 10.82 -1.68
C VAL A 55 -0.34 11.48 -2.34
N GLY A 56 -0.43 11.38 -3.66
CA GLY A 56 -1.54 11.93 -4.45
C GLY A 56 -2.86 11.18 -4.24
N ALA A 57 -3.92 11.64 -4.93
CA ALA A 57 -5.23 11.01 -4.88
C ALA A 57 -5.24 9.57 -5.44
N ASP A 58 -4.28 9.24 -6.31
CA ASP A 58 -4.01 7.91 -6.83
C ASP A 58 -3.16 7.05 -5.88
N GLY A 59 -2.73 7.60 -4.74
CA GLY A 59 -1.90 6.94 -3.74
C GLY A 59 -0.41 6.88 -4.08
N LYS A 60 0.00 7.38 -5.26
CA LYS A 60 1.41 7.47 -5.62
C LYS A 60 2.08 8.62 -4.88
N TRP A 61 3.33 8.41 -4.50
CA TRP A 61 4.16 9.47 -3.98
C TRP A 61 4.28 10.61 -5.01
N ASP A 62 3.89 11.80 -4.57
CA ASP A 62 3.98 13.04 -5.32
C ASP A 62 5.26 13.78 -4.89
N ALA A 63 6.33 13.58 -5.65
CA ALA A 63 7.62 14.23 -5.40
C ALA A 63 7.63 15.74 -5.69
N THR A 64 6.55 16.30 -6.25
CA THR A 64 6.44 17.74 -6.50
C THR A 64 6.07 18.52 -5.24
N LYS A 65 5.42 17.87 -4.28
CA LYS A 65 5.11 18.43 -2.96
C LYS A 65 6.20 18.09 -1.97
N ARG A 66 6.87 19.12 -1.47
CA ARG A 66 8.00 19.05 -0.53
C ARG A 66 8.05 20.31 0.32
#